data_AF-A0A960BH78-F1
#
_entry.id   AF-A0A960BH78-F1
#
_cell.length_a   1.000
_cell.length_b   1.000
_cell.length_c   1.000
_cell.angle_alpha   90.00
_cell.angle_beta   90.00
_cell.angle_gamma   90.00
#
_symmetry.space_group_name_H-M   'P 1'
#
loop_
_entity.id
_entity.type
_entity.pdbx_description
1 polymer ?
#
loop_
_entity_poly.entity_id
_entity_poly.type
_entity_poly.pdbx_seq_one_letter_code
_entity_poly.pdbx_strand_id
1 'polypeptide(L)'
;MRSCAKCGAVMPLETGRGRRRKFCAACSPSRPRRKPDLPESVTRAVSAPVGSVLEATRVALAQARRLDTPMGQAALVLAKRIDDADEPLAAITQATKQLREALSSVVTEEQAVPADPNDEFTRKRLAREHGA
;
A
#
# COMPACT_ATOMS: atom_id res chain seq x y z
N MET A 1 45.92 -4.67 -24.47
CA MET A 1 45.22 -3.38 -24.29
C MET A 1 43.84 -3.47 -24.92
N ARG A 2 42.80 -2.81 -24.39
CA ARG A 2 41.45 -2.83 -24.98
C ARG A 2 41.14 -1.47 -25.61
N SER A 3 40.29 -1.44 -26.63
CA SER A 3 39.86 -0.22 -27.30
C SER A 3 38.35 0.01 -27.15
N CYS A 4 37.94 1.28 -27.11
CA CYS A 4 36.54 1.68 -27.09
C CYS A 4 35.87 1.28 -28.40
N ALA A 5 34.72 0.60 -28.32
CA ALA A 5 33.98 0.17 -29.51
C ALA A 5 33.35 1.33 -30.33
N LYS A 6 33.33 2.56 -29.79
CA LYS A 6 32.73 3.74 -30.44
C LYS A 6 33.77 4.68 -31.05
N CYS A 7 34.89 4.92 -30.37
CA CYS A 7 35.88 5.92 -30.79
C CYS A 7 37.30 5.35 -30.91
N GLY A 8 37.51 4.05 -30.71
CA GLY A 8 38.83 3.41 -30.81
C GLY A 8 39.83 3.76 -29.71
N ALA A 9 39.52 4.73 -28.83
CA ALA A 9 40.41 5.14 -27.75
C ALA A 9 40.86 3.98 -26.85
N VAL A 10 42.13 4.00 -26.43
CA VAL A 10 42.70 2.99 -25.54
C VAL A 10 42.02 3.06 -24.18
N MET A 11 41.52 1.92 -23.69
CA MET A 11 40.86 1.79 -22.41
C MET A 11 41.74 1.02 -21.41
N PRO A 12 41.75 1.43 -20.13
CA PRO A 12 42.50 0.74 -19.09
C PRO A 12 41.98 -0.69 -18.87
N LEU A 13 42.85 -1.55 -18.33
CA LEU A 13 42.47 -2.90 -17.92
C LEU A 13 41.65 -2.81 -16.61
N GLU A 14 40.37 -3.10 -16.70
CA GLU A 14 39.48 -3.12 -15.54
C GLU A 14 39.72 -4.39 -14.70
N THR A 15 40.11 -4.20 -13.45
CA THR A 15 40.26 -5.26 -12.45
C THR A 15 39.02 -5.27 -11.54
N GLY A 16 38.15 -6.25 -11.72
CA GLY A 16 36.94 -6.37 -10.92
C GLY A 16 36.00 -7.49 -11.37
N ARG A 17 35.05 -7.86 -10.50
CA ARG A 17 34.03 -8.90 -10.77
C ARG A 17 32.88 -8.43 -11.67
N GLY A 18 32.86 -7.15 -12.04
CA GLY A 18 31.83 -6.56 -12.89
C GLY A 18 32.03 -6.87 -14.38
N ARG A 19 30.96 -6.71 -15.16
CA ARG A 19 31.04 -6.81 -16.63
C ARG A 19 31.96 -5.71 -17.17
N ARG A 20 32.99 -6.14 -17.91
CA ARG A 20 33.95 -5.24 -18.57
C ARG A 20 33.24 -4.22 -19.46
N ARG A 21 33.60 -2.95 -19.37
CA ARG A 21 33.00 -1.88 -20.19
C ARG A 21 33.36 -2.04 -21.66
N LYS A 22 32.41 -1.65 -22.54
CA LYS A 22 32.53 -1.67 -24.01
C LYS A 22 32.91 -0.30 -24.59
N PHE A 23 32.62 0.77 -23.85
CA PHE A 23 32.82 2.16 -24.26
C PHE A 23 33.63 2.93 -23.21
N CYS A 24 34.41 3.92 -23.64
CA CYS A 24 35.16 4.80 -22.74
C CYS A 24 34.23 5.74 -21.96
N ALA A 25 34.76 6.36 -20.90
CA ALA A 25 34.00 7.28 -20.06
C ALA A 25 33.43 8.49 -20.83
N ALA A 26 34.10 8.94 -21.89
CA ALA A 26 33.61 10.01 -22.75
C ALA A 26 32.44 9.55 -23.66
N CYS A 27 32.50 8.33 -24.17
CA CYS A 27 31.46 7.77 -25.05
C CYS A 27 30.23 7.25 -24.30
N SER A 28 30.39 6.88 -23.04
CA SER A 28 29.34 6.41 -22.14
C SER A 28 29.63 6.88 -20.71
N PRO A 29 29.29 8.14 -20.38
CA PRO A 29 29.50 8.67 -19.03
C PRO A 29 28.63 7.93 -18.02
N SER A 30 29.17 7.73 -16.80
CA SER A 30 28.38 7.16 -15.71
C SER A 30 27.34 8.17 -15.28
N ARG A 31 26.06 7.77 -15.26
CA ARG A 31 24.99 8.64 -14.77
C ARG A 31 25.07 8.69 -13.24
N PRO A 32 25.09 9.88 -12.61
CA PRO A 32 25.06 9.96 -11.16
C PRO A 32 23.79 9.29 -10.65
N ARG A 33 23.94 8.35 -9.71
CA ARG A 33 22.79 7.82 -8.98
C ARG A 33 22.20 8.97 -8.17
N ARG A 34 20.94 9.33 -8.42
CA ARG A 34 20.20 10.24 -7.54
C ARG A 34 20.22 9.61 -6.14
N LYS A 35 20.83 10.29 -5.18
CA LYS A 35 20.63 9.96 -3.77
C LYS A 35 19.16 10.27 -3.48
N PRO A 36 18.39 9.38 -2.82
CA PRO A 36 17.10 9.77 -2.32
C PRO A 36 17.33 10.89 -1.31
N ASP A 37 16.69 12.03 -1.54
CA ASP A 37 16.67 13.13 -0.58
C ASP A 37 16.12 12.58 0.74
N LEU A 38 16.90 12.71 1.81
CA LEU A 38 16.44 12.44 3.16
C LEU A 38 15.39 13.50 3.49
N PRO A 39 14.13 13.14 3.78
CA PRO A 39 13.13 14.14 4.11
C PRO A 39 13.54 14.86 5.40
N GLU A 40 13.58 16.18 5.31
CA GLU A 40 13.69 17.11 6.42
C GLU A 40 12.57 16.80 7.41
N SER A 41 12.93 16.58 8.68
CA SER A 41 11.99 16.21 9.74
C SER A 41 10.97 17.33 9.95
N VAL A 42 9.79 17.20 9.33
CA VAL A 42 8.67 18.09 9.56
C VAL A 42 8.23 17.91 11.00
N THR A 43 8.31 19.01 11.75
CA THR A 43 7.93 19.10 13.15
C THR A 43 6.47 18.68 13.34
N ARG A 44 6.32 17.71 14.25
CA ARG A 44 5.11 17.08 14.75
C ARG A 44 3.96 18.06 15.00
N ALA A 45 2.91 17.96 14.19
CA ALA A 45 1.59 18.46 14.56
C ALA A 45 0.88 17.40 15.41
N VAL A 46 0.96 17.55 16.74
CA VAL A 46 0.05 16.85 17.66
C VAL A 46 -1.31 17.51 17.53
N SER A 47 -2.24 16.85 16.86
CA SER A 47 -3.69 17.03 17.04
C SER A 47 -4.41 15.89 16.33
N ALA A 48 -4.74 14.83 17.06
CA ALA A 48 -5.82 13.94 16.66
C ALA A 48 -7.09 14.40 17.40
N PRO A 49 -8.07 14.97 16.69
CA PRO A 49 -9.43 14.91 17.19
C PRO A 49 -10.42 14.34 16.15
N VAL A 50 -11.23 13.41 16.67
CA VAL A 50 -12.42 12.74 16.11
C VAL A 50 -12.16 11.67 15.03
N GLY A 51 -11.82 10.47 15.54
CA GLY A 51 -11.82 9.18 14.82
C GLY A 51 -10.46 8.75 14.30
N SER A 52 -9.65 8.10 15.13
CA SER A 52 -8.41 7.46 14.67
C SER A 52 -8.72 6.19 13.88
N VAL A 53 -7.77 5.74 13.03
CA VAL A 53 -7.93 4.48 12.29
C VAL A 53 -8.05 3.32 13.27
N LEU A 54 -7.35 3.37 14.40
CA LEU A 54 -7.47 2.41 15.48
C LEU A 54 -8.88 2.33 16.05
N GLU A 55 -9.50 3.46 16.40
CA GLU A 55 -10.84 3.47 16.97
C GLU A 55 -11.89 3.00 15.96
N ALA A 56 -11.80 3.43 14.71
CA ALA A 56 -12.68 2.96 13.64
C ALA A 56 -12.56 1.45 13.42
N THR A 57 -11.33 0.92 13.41
CA THR A 57 -11.06 -0.52 13.27
C THR A 57 -11.60 -1.31 14.46
N ARG A 58 -11.46 -0.78 15.68
CA ARG A 58 -11.98 -1.40 16.90
C ARG A 58 -13.50 -1.51 16.87
N VAL A 59 -14.20 -0.45 16.45
CA VAL A 59 -15.67 -0.46 16.33
C VAL A 59 -16.13 -1.50 15.31
N ALA A 60 -15.51 -1.55 14.12
CA ALA A 60 -15.86 -2.52 13.09
C ALA A 60 -15.65 -3.98 13.55
N LEU A 61 -14.51 -4.26 14.21
CA LEU A 61 -14.23 -5.59 14.76
C LEU A 61 -15.17 -5.96 15.92
N ALA A 62 -15.59 -4.99 16.73
CA ALA A 62 -16.55 -5.20 17.80
C ALA A 62 -17.93 -5.57 17.24
N GLN A 63 -18.40 -4.85 16.21
CA GLN A 63 -19.66 -5.13 15.50
C GLN A 63 -19.67 -6.53 14.91
N ALA A 64 -18.56 -6.93 14.27
CA ALA A 64 -18.39 -8.27 13.71
C ALA A 64 -18.07 -9.36 14.76
N ARG A 65 -17.94 -9.02 16.06
CA ARG A 65 -17.52 -9.93 17.15
C ARG A 65 -16.18 -10.65 16.90
N ARG A 66 -15.23 -9.98 16.25
CA ARG A 66 -13.91 -10.54 15.88
C ARG A 66 -12.73 -9.96 16.65
N LEU A 67 -12.99 -9.20 17.72
CA LEU A 67 -11.95 -8.61 18.56
C LEU A 67 -10.96 -9.66 19.09
N ASP A 68 -11.44 -10.82 19.52
CA ASP A 68 -10.58 -11.85 20.15
C ASP A 68 -9.92 -12.80 19.14
N THR A 69 -10.09 -12.54 17.84
CA THR A 69 -9.45 -13.36 16.80
C THR A 69 -8.02 -12.90 16.55
N PRO A 70 -7.10 -13.80 16.16
CA PRO A 70 -5.73 -13.40 15.83
C PRO A 70 -5.67 -12.37 14.70
N MET A 71 -6.59 -12.47 13.72
CA MET A 71 -6.68 -11.50 12.63
C MET A 71 -7.21 -10.14 13.10
N GLY A 72 -8.18 -10.11 14.02
CA GLY A 72 -8.67 -8.89 14.64
C GLY A 72 -7.58 -8.17 15.45
N GLN A 73 -6.80 -8.92 16.22
CA GLN A 73 -5.66 -8.37 16.95
C GLN A 73 -4.57 -7.81 16.01
N ALA A 74 -4.25 -8.53 14.93
CA ALA A 74 -3.32 -8.04 13.91
C ALA A 74 -3.81 -6.74 13.23
N ALA A 75 -5.11 -6.65 12.94
CA ALA A 75 -5.71 -5.44 12.36
C ALA A 75 -5.60 -4.23 13.30
N LEU A 76 -5.78 -4.42 14.62
CA LEU A 76 -5.59 -3.34 15.62
C LEU A 76 -4.13 -2.85 15.66
N VAL A 77 -3.16 -3.76 15.57
CA VAL A 77 -1.73 -3.38 15.52
C VAL A 77 -1.42 -2.58 14.25
N LEU A 78 -1.95 -2.99 13.10
CA LEU A 78 -1.78 -2.26 11.84
C LEU A 78 -2.44 -0.88 11.90
N ALA A 79 -3.65 -0.78 12.44
CA ALA A 79 -4.35 0.49 12.60
C ALA A 79 -3.58 1.46 13.51
N LYS A 80 -3.02 0.96 14.62
CA LYS A 80 -2.15 1.77 15.51
C LYS A 80 -0.91 2.30 14.79
N ARG A 81 -0.29 1.51 13.89
CA ARG A 81 0.87 1.96 13.09
C ARG A 81 0.51 3.00 12.05
N ILE A 82 -0.71 2.97 11.51
CA ILE A 82 -1.19 3.97 10.57
C ILE A 82 -1.42 5.31 11.27
N ASP A 83 -1.89 5.28 12.52
CA ASP A 83 -2.07 6.48 13.34
C ASP A 83 -0.73 7.07 13.85
N ASP A 84 0.38 6.34 13.71
CA ASP A 84 1.70 6.81 14.12
C ASP A 84 2.28 7.80 13.10
N ALA A 85 2.45 9.05 13.52
CA ALA A 85 2.94 10.13 12.67
C ALA A 85 4.44 10.03 12.33
N ASP A 86 5.19 9.18 13.06
CA ASP A 86 6.64 9.04 12.89
C ASP A 86 7.03 7.90 11.91
N GLU A 87 6.06 7.15 11.37
CA GLU A 87 6.30 6.11 10.37
C GLU A 87 6.51 6.69 8.95
N PRO A 88 7.49 6.18 8.18
CA PRO A 88 7.66 6.59 6.79
C PRO A 88 6.42 6.30 5.95
N LEU A 89 6.08 7.18 5.01
CA LEU A 89 4.90 7.07 4.15
C LEU A 89 4.78 5.72 3.41
N ALA A 90 5.90 5.11 3.06
CA ALA A 90 5.93 3.78 2.44
C ALA A 90 5.42 2.68 3.40
N ALA A 91 5.80 2.75 4.68
CA ALA A 91 5.34 1.83 5.71
C ALA A 91 3.85 2.03 6.01
N ILE A 92 3.38 3.28 6.08
CA ILE A 92 1.95 3.60 6.22
C ILE A 92 1.16 3.04 5.04
N THR A 93 1.64 3.23 3.81
CA THR A 93 0.98 2.70 2.61
C THR A 93 0.90 1.17 2.63
N GLN A 94 1.95 0.49 3.08
CA GLN A 94 1.96 -0.96 3.23
C GLN A 94 1.01 -1.42 4.34
N ALA A 95 1.03 -0.76 5.50
CA ALA A 95 0.14 -1.07 6.63
C ALA A 95 -1.34 -0.90 6.24
N THR A 96 -1.69 0.14 5.47
CA THR A 96 -3.05 0.35 4.96
C THR A 96 -3.51 -0.76 4.01
N LYS A 97 -2.61 -1.27 3.14
CA LYS A 97 -2.93 -2.41 2.28
C LYS A 97 -3.19 -3.68 3.08
N GLN A 98 -2.32 -3.97 4.04
CA GLN A 98 -2.45 -5.13 4.93
C GLN A 98 -3.71 -5.04 5.79
N LEU A 99 -4.05 -3.84 6.29
CA LEU A 99 -5.28 -3.61 7.05
C LEU A 99 -6.52 -3.87 6.20
N ARG A 100 -6.53 -3.42 4.94
CA ARG A 100 -7.62 -3.72 3.99
C ARG A 100 -7.77 -5.22 3.78
N GLU A 101 -6.67 -5.95 3.61
CA GLU A 101 -6.70 -7.40 3.44
C GLU A 101 -7.25 -8.09 4.70
N ALA A 102 -6.81 -7.71 5.89
CA ALA A 102 -7.31 -8.25 7.15
C ALA A 102 -8.81 -8.01 7.33
N LEU A 103 -9.30 -6.81 7.00
CA LEU A 103 -10.70 -6.43 7.11
C LEU A 103 -11.58 -6.93 5.96
N SER A 104 -11.00 -7.39 4.85
CA SER A 104 -11.79 -7.90 3.71
C SER A 104 -12.72 -9.03 4.15
N SER A 105 -12.25 -9.92 5.03
CA SER A 105 -13.02 -11.02 5.62
C SER A 105 -14.09 -10.58 6.62
N VAL A 106 -14.02 -9.37 7.14
CA VAL A 106 -15.01 -8.79 8.06
C VAL A 106 -16.20 -8.24 7.26
N VAL A 107 -15.91 -7.58 6.14
CA VAL A 107 -16.90 -6.90 5.31
C VAL A 107 -17.77 -7.86 4.50
N THR A 108 -17.22 -8.98 4.00
CA THR A 108 -17.98 -9.94 3.18
C THR A 108 -19.08 -10.67 3.94
N GLU A 109 -18.92 -10.88 5.25
CA GLU A 109 -19.91 -11.60 6.06
C GLU A 109 -21.06 -10.69 6.50
N GLU A 110 -20.79 -9.42 6.75
CA GLU A 110 -21.79 -8.42 7.16
C GLU A 110 -22.68 -7.94 6.00
N GLN A 111 -22.20 -8.10 4.75
CA GLN A 111 -22.93 -7.77 3.52
C GLN A 111 -23.78 -8.92 2.97
N ALA A 112 -23.81 -10.06 3.64
CA ALA A 112 -24.84 -11.07 3.40
C ALA A 112 -26.18 -10.54 3.91
N VAL A 113 -26.74 -9.55 3.19
CA VAL A 113 -28.15 -9.19 3.33
C VAL A 113 -28.92 -10.48 3.06
N PRO A 114 -29.66 -11.03 4.03
CA PRO A 114 -30.55 -12.13 3.74
C PRO A 114 -31.55 -11.57 2.73
N ALA A 115 -31.48 -12.03 1.47
CA ALA A 115 -32.51 -11.74 0.50
C ALA A 115 -33.82 -12.28 1.09
N ASP A 116 -34.69 -11.40 1.56
CA ASP A 116 -36.01 -11.79 2.03
C ASP A 116 -36.73 -12.37 0.80
N PRO A 117 -37.28 -13.58 0.85
CA PRO A 117 -38.09 -14.14 -0.24
C PRO A 117 -39.19 -13.17 -0.73
N ASN A 118 -39.65 -12.24 0.10
CA ASN A 118 -40.59 -11.19 -0.28
C ASN A 118 -40.00 -10.08 -1.17
N ASP A 119 -38.68 -9.85 -1.17
CA ASP A 119 -38.05 -8.81 -2.00
C ASP A 119 -38.22 -9.10 -3.51
N GLU A 120 -38.38 -10.37 -3.89
CA GLU A 120 -38.69 -10.74 -5.28
C GLU A 120 -40.13 -10.36 -5.66
N PHE A 121 -41.10 -10.56 -4.75
CA PHE A 121 -42.50 -10.21 -4.98
C PHE A 121 -42.71 -8.70 -5.05
N THR A 122 -42.04 -7.93 -4.17
CA THR A 122 -42.11 -6.46 -4.17
C THR A 122 -41.53 -5.88 -5.46
N ARG A 123 -40.41 -6.43 -5.96
CA ARG A 123 -39.82 -6.05 -7.26
C ARG A 123 -40.74 -6.36 -8.44
N LYS A 124 -41.38 -7.54 -8.46
CA LYS A 124 -42.35 -7.93 -9.51
C LYS A 124 -43.64 -7.10 -9.48
N ARG A 125 -44.01 -6.53 -8.33
CA ARG A 125 -45.17 -5.64 -8.21
C ARG A 125 -44.87 -4.24 -8.74
N LEU A 126 -43.75 -3.65 -8.33
CA LEU A 126 -43.32 -2.33 -8.80
C LEU A 126 -43.07 -2.31 -10.32
N ALA A 127 -42.53 -3.40 -10.89
CA ALA A 127 -42.36 -3.54 -12.34
C ALA A 127 -43.69 -3.55 -13.11
N ARG A 128 -44.79 -3.96 -12.49
CA ARG A 128 -46.14 -3.94 -13.09
C ARG A 128 -46.82 -2.58 -12.94
N GLU A 129 -46.59 -1.88 -11.82
CA GLU A 129 -47.18 -0.56 -11.54
C GLU A 129 -46.53 0.56 -12.37
N HIS A 130 -45.25 0.44 -12.73
CA HIS A 130 -44.52 1.41 -13.57
C HIS A 130 -44.50 1.08 -15.07
N GLY A 131 -45.15 0.00 -15.49
CA GLY A 131 -45.17 -0.51 -16.86
C GLY A 131 -46.51 -0.37 -17.59
N ALA A 132 -47.36 0.60 -17.18
CA ALA A 132 -48.67 0.88 -17.79
C ALA A 132 -48.76 2.34 -18.26
#